data_AF-A0A4Y2CMP3-F1
#
_entry.id   AF-A0A4Y2CMP3-F1
#
_cell.length_a   1.000
_cell.length_b   1.000
_cell.length_c   1.000
_cell.angle_alpha   90.00
_cell.angle_beta   90.00
_cell.angle_gamma   90.00
#
_symmetry.space_group_name_H-M   'P 1'
#
loop_
_entity.id
_entity.type
_entity.pdbx_description
1 polymer ?
#
loop_
_entity_poly.entity_id
_entity_poly.type
_entity_poly.pdbx_seq_one_letter_code
_entity_poly.pdbx_strand_id
1 'polypeptide(L)'
;MKKTLLASYKVSYKIARRKKPHTIGEELILPTATEIGETTFGDNFDKQLQSIPLSNDTVVRRIGDIAVQKIYSISFSRNCVTNCFQLSSLRQQITIKMLI
;
A
#
# COMPACT_ATOMS: atom_id res chain seq x y z
N MET A 1 4.68 12.24 13.26
CA MET A 1 3.88 10.98 13.19
C MET A 1 2.79 10.99 12.10
N LYS A 2 1.80 11.92 12.09
CA LYS A 2 0.64 11.83 11.18
C LYS A 2 0.96 11.94 9.67
N LYS A 3 1.89 12.82 9.26
CA LYS A 3 2.24 13.06 7.83
C LYS A 3 2.92 11.83 7.20
N THR A 4 3.85 11.23 7.94
CA THR A 4 4.61 10.02 7.62
C THR A 4 3.70 8.82 7.36
N LEU A 5 2.72 8.59 8.25
CA LEU A 5 1.78 7.48 8.10
C LEU A 5 0.92 7.63 6.84
N LEU A 6 0.41 8.85 6.59
CA LEU A 6 -0.38 9.17 5.40
C LEU A 6 0.41 8.96 4.10
N ALA A 7 1.69 9.34 4.09
CA ALA A 7 2.57 9.14 2.94
C ALA A 7 2.68 7.64 2.57
N SER A 8 2.95 6.76 3.54
CA SER A 8 3.00 5.31 3.24
C SER A 8 1.66 4.75 2.76
N TYR A 9 0.52 5.23 3.27
CA TYR A 9 -0.79 4.79 2.77
C TYR A 9 -0.98 5.19 1.31
N LYS A 10 -0.59 6.42 0.94
CA LYS A 10 -0.65 6.89 -0.46
C LYS A 10 0.24 6.07 -1.38
N VAL A 11 1.45 5.72 -0.96
CA VAL A 11 2.37 4.88 -1.74
C VAL A 11 1.79 3.47 -1.89
N SER A 12 1.39 2.84 -0.79
CA SER A 12 0.79 1.49 -0.79
C SER A 12 -0.46 1.42 -1.68
N TYR A 13 -1.31 2.44 -1.63
CA TYR A 13 -2.48 2.56 -2.50
C TYR A 13 -2.10 2.63 -3.99
N LYS A 14 -1.07 3.38 -4.35
CA LYS A 14 -0.59 3.48 -5.75
C LYS A 14 -0.06 2.14 -6.25
N ILE A 15 0.70 1.41 -5.43
CA ILE A 15 1.23 0.08 -5.73
C ILE A 15 0.07 -0.90 -5.99
N ALA A 16 -0.88 -0.97 -5.05
CA ALA A 16 -2.06 -1.83 -5.18
C ALA A 16 -2.90 -1.49 -6.41
N ARG A 17 -3.13 -0.20 -6.68
CA ARG A 17 -3.91 0.24 -7.84
C ARG A 17 -3.25 -0.12 -9.17
N ARG A 18 -1.91 -0.11 -9.22
CA ARG A 18 -1.12 -0.51 -10.40
C ARG A 18 -0.88 -2.03 -10.46
N LYS A 19 -1.37 -2.81 -9.49
CA LYS A 19 -1.17 -4.27 -9.37
C LYS A 19 0.31 -4.65 -9.46
N LYS A 20 1.18 -3.84 -8.84
CA LYS A 20 2.62 -4.11 -8.77
C LYS A 20 2.93 -4.94 -7.54
N PRO A 21 4.04 -5.71 -7.54
CA PRO A 21 4.49 -6.40 -6.35
C PRO A 21 4.79 -5.39 -5.25
N HIS A 22 4.57 -5.79 -4.00
CA HIS A 22 4.79 -4.92 -2.85
C HIS A 22 6.28 -4.62 -2.62
N THR A 23 7.17 -5.46 -3.15
CA THR A 23 8.64 -5.32 -3.13
C THR A 23 9.14 -4.05 -3.82
N ILE A 24 8.37 -3.52 -4.78
CA ILE A 24 8.74 -2.31 -5.53
C ILE A 24 8.88 -1.07 -4.63
N GLY A 25 8.27 -1.10 -3.44
CA GLY A 25 8.38 -0.06 -2.43
C GLY A 25 9.82 0.11 -1.94
N GLU A 26 10.43 -0.97 -1.47
CA GLU A 26 11.82 -0.97 -1.01
C GLU A 26 12.82 -0.96 -2.17
N GLU A 27 12.56 -1.72 -3.23
CA GLU A 27 13.52 -1.94 -4.32
C GLU A 27 13.72 -0.70 -5.19
N LEU A 28 12.65 0.06 -5.47
CA LEU A 28 12.69 1.15 -6.44
C LEU A 28 12.24 2.48 -5.84
N ILE A 29 11.12 2.51 -5.12
CA ILE A 29 10.54 3.77 -4.66
C ILE A 29 11.40 4.42 -3.58
N LEU A 30 11.94 3.64 -2.65
CA LEU A 30 12.81 4.13 -1.58
C LEU A 30 14.13 4.73 -2.10
N PRO A 31 14.94 4.05 -2.94
CA PRO A 31 16.16 4.64 -3.47
C PRO A 31 15.88 5.84 -4.38
N THR A 32 14.87 5.75 -5.26
CA THR A 32 14.50 6.89 -6.14
C THR A 32 14.10 8.12 -5.34
N ALA A 33 13.35 7.94 -4.24
CA ALA A 33 12.95 9.06 -3.39
C ALA A 33 14.13 9.64 -2.60
N THR A 34 15.13 8.82 -2.27
CA THR A 34 16.37 9.24 -1.62
C THR A 34 17.20 10.12 -2.57
N GLU A 35 17.46 9.64 -3.79
CA GLU A 35 18.21 10.38 -4.82
C GLU A 35 17.57 11.75 -5.16
N ILE A 36 16.25 11.78 -5.34
CA ILE A 36 15.52 13.03 -5.57
C ILE A 36 15.64 13.95 -4.35
N GLY A 37 15.54 13.37 -3.16
CA GLY A 37 15.70 14.04 -1.89
C GLY A 37 17.03 14.75 -1.75
N GLU A 38 18.11 14.00 -1.92
CA GLU A 38 19.50 14.47 -1.87
C GLU A 38 19.75 15.57 -2.91
N THR A 39 19.35 15.34 -4.17
CA THR A 39 19.57 16.30 -5.28
C THR A 39 18.82 17.62 -5.05
N THR A 40 17.63 17.57 -4.47
CA THR A 40 16.74 18.75 -4.38
C THR A 40 16.84 19.46 -3.03
N PHE A 41 17.05 18.74 -1.94
CA PHE A 41 16.96 19.24 -0.56
C PHE A 41 18.24 19.03 0.26
N GLY A 42 19.25 18.31 -0.26
CA GLY A 42 20.51 18.00 0.42
C GLY A 42 20.39 16.94 1.52
N ASP A 43 21.47 16.74 2.27
CA ASP A 43 21.75 15.61 3.18
C ASP A 43 20.73 15.37 4.32
N ASN A 44 19.79 16.28 4.56
CA ASN A 44 18.80 16.17 5.64
C ASN A 44 17.53 15.42 5.24
N PHE A 45 17.36 15.10 3.96
CA PHE A 45 16.14 14.47 3.46
C PHE A 45 16.03 12.99 3.83
N ASP A 46 17.15 12.27 3.86
CA ASP A 46 17.17 10.81 4.06
C ASP A 46 16.59 10.42 5.41
N LYS A 47 16.88 11.20 6.45
CA LYS A 47 16.33 10.97 7.80
C LYS A 47 14.80 11.10 7.82
N GLN A 48 14.25 12.04 7.04
CA GLN A 48 12.80 12.20 6.93
C GLN A 48 12.17 11.10 6.10
N LEU A 49 12.86 10.61 5.07
CA LEU A 49 12.39 9.53 4.22
C LEU A 49 12.41 8.18 4.95
N GLN A 50 13.49 7.87 5.68
CA GLN A 50 13.62 6.68 6.53
C GLN A 50 12.58 6.63 7.64
N SER A 51 12.06 7.78 8.08
CA SER A 51 10.95 7.82 9.03
C SER A 51 9.66 7.21 8.45
N ILE A 52 9.50 7.18 7.12
CA ILE A 52 8.33 6.63 6.45
C ILE A 52 8.42 5.10 6.43
N PRO A 53 7.52 4.38 7.13
CA PRO A 53 7.57 2.92 7.16
C PRO A 53 7.00 2.37 5.84
N LEU A 54 7.89 2.19 4.86
CA LEU A 54 7.63 1.62 3.54
C LEU A 54 8.12 0.18 3.41
N SER A 55 8.41 -0.49 4.53
CA SER A 55 8.88 -1.87 4.47
C SER A 55 7.85 -2.79 3.80
N ASN A 56 8.32 -3.87 3.18
CA ASN A 56 7.49 -4.82 2.44
C ASN A 56 6.32 -5.32 3.29
N ASP A 57 6.59 -5.74 4.53
CA ASP A 57 5.56 -6.17 5.49
C ASP A 57 4.54 -5.06 5.78
N THR A 58 5.01 -3.82 5.91
CA THR A 58 4.16 -2.66 6.19
C THR A 58 3.27 -2.31 5.01
N VAL A 59 3.80 -2.40 3.78
CA VAL A 59 3.07 -2.14 2.55
C VAL A 59 2.00 -3.22 2.35
N VAL A 60 2.32 -4.50 2.52
CA VAL A 60 1.36 -5.61 2.46
C VAL A 60 0.21 -5.39 3.43
N ARG A 61 0.52 -5.07 4.69
CA ARG A 61 -0.49 -4.81 5.71
C ARG A 61 -1.43 -3.67 5.32
N ARG A 62 -0.89 -2.55 4.82
CA ARG A 62 -1.69 -1.39 4.37
C ARG A 62 -2.54 -1.70 3.15
N ILE A 63 -2.05 -2.50 2.23
CA ILE A 63 -2.83 -2.96 1.07
C ILE A 63 -4.02 -3.79 1.58
N GLY A 64 -3.80 -4.66 2.56
CA GLY A 64 -4.87 -5.39 3.26
C GLY A 64 -5.88 -4.43 3.92
N ASP A 65 -5.41 -3.44 4.68
CA ASP A 65 -6.26 -2.45 5.35
C ASP A 65 -7.11 -1.66 4.33
N ILE A 66 -6.52 -1.23 3.20
CA ILE A 66 -7.23 -0.53 2.12
C ILE A 66 -8.28 -1.44 1.47
N ALA A 67 -7.97 -2.71 1.24
CA ALA A 67 -8.91 -3.67 0.66
C ALA A 67 -10.12 -3.84 1.59
N VAL A 68 -9.86 -3.98 2.90
CA VAL A 68 -10.88 -4.08 3.93
C VAL A 68 -11.75 -2.81 4.00
N GLN A 69 -11.16 -1.61 3.96
CA GLN A 69 -11.92 -0.35 3.95
C GLN A 69 -12.79 -0.18 2.70
N LYS A 70 -12.27 -0.55 1.52
CA LYS A 70 -13.06 -0.52 0.28
C LYS A 70 -14.19 -1.55 0.32
N ILE A 71 -13.96 -2.70 0.94
CA ILE A 71 -15.01 -3.70 1.17
C ILE A 71 -16.09 -3.10 2.07
N TYR A 72 -15.77 -2.51 3.21
CA TYR A 72 -16.79 -1.92 4.11
C TYR A 72 -17.63 -0.81 3.44
N SER A 73 -17.03 0.07 2.63
CA SER A 73 -17.79 1.10 1.91
C SER A 73 -18.67 0.54 0.81
N ILE A 74 -18.20 -0.49 0.10
CA ILE A 74 -18.99 -1.23 -0.88
C ILE A 74 -20.13 -1.99 -0.19
N SER A 75 -19.86 -2.67 0.93
CA SER A 75 -20.85 -3.43 1.71
C SER A 75 -21.92 -2.52 2.30
N PHE A 76 -21.55 -1.32 2.76
CA PHE A 76 -22.50 -0.32 3.24
C PHE A 76 -23.40 0.20 2.10
N SER A 77 -22.84 0.41 0.91
CA SER A 77 -23.61 0.77 -0.29
C SER A 77 -24.41 -0.40 -0.89
N ARG A 78 -24.01 -1.65 -0.60
CA ARG A 78 -24.61 -2.89 -1.12
C ARG A 78 -25.43 -3.64 -0.06
N ASN A 79 -26.07 -2.92 0.85
CA ASN A 79 -27.19 -3.48 1.62
C ASN A 79 -28.46 -3.68 0.75
N CYS A 80 -28.27 -4.02 -0.52
CA CYS A 80 -29.24 -4.63 -1.40
C CYS A 80 -28.54 -5.83 -2.07
N VAL A 81 -28.75 -6.99 -1.42
CA VAL A 81 -28.82 -8.34 -2.01
C VAL A 81 -27.48 -9.02 -2.39
N THR A 82 -27.23 -10.14 -1.68
CA THR A 82 -26.45 -11.34 -2.05
C THR A 82 -24.97 -11.19 -2.42
N ASN A 83 -24.07 -11.42 -1.44
CA ASN A 83 -23.05 -12.49 -1.57
C ASN A 83 -22.12 -12.57 -0.34
N CYS A 84 -22.52 -13.33 0.69
CA CYS A 84 -21.55 -13.84 1.68
C CYS A 84 -20.69 -14.99 1.12
N PHE A 85 -21.06 -15.57 -0.02
CA PHE A 85 -20.42 -16.77 -0.57
C PHE A 85 -19.20 -16.52 -1.50
N GLN A 86 -18.97 -15.28 -1.95
CA GLN A 86 -17.85 -14.96 -2.86
C GLN A 86 -16.54 -14.53 -2.13
N LEU A 87 -16.59 -14.30 -0.82
CA LEU A 87 -15.48 -13.71 -0.06
C LEU A 87 -14.31 -14.68 0.21
N SER A 88 -14.56 -16.00 0.27
CA SER A 88 -13.50 -17.01 0.41
C SER A 88 -12.69 -17.20 -0.88
N SER A 89 -13.35 -17.16 -2.04
CA SER A 89 -12.72 -17.30 -3.36
C SER A 89 -11.88 -16.07 -3.74
N LEU A 90 -12.33 -14.85 -3.42
CA LEU A 90 -11.53 -13.63 -3.65
C LEU A 90 -10.33 -13.51 -2.69
N ARG A 91 -10.43 -13.99 -1.45
CA ARG A 91 -9.25 -14.03 -0.55
C ARG A 91 -8.15 -14.94 -1.11
N GLN A 92 -8.50 -16.10 -1.66
CA GLN A 92 -7.53 -17.00 -2.29
C GLN A 92 -6.98 -16.42 -3.60
N GLN A 93 -7.81 -15.79 -4.45
CA GLN A 93 -7.34 -15.16 -5.69
C GLN A 93 -6.48 -13.90 -5.45
N ILE A 94 -6.74 -13.14 -4.39
CA ILE A 94 -5.92 -11.98 -4.01
C ILE A 94 -4.58 -12.45 -3.43
N THR A 95 -4.54 -13.49 -2.60
CA THR A 95 -3.28 -14.02 -2.05
C THR A 95 -2.43 -14.72 -3.12
N ILE A 96 -3.04 -15.46 -4.07
CA ILE A 96 -2.29 -16.19 -5.11
C ILE A 96 -1.78 -15.26 -6.23
N LYS A 97 -2.42 -14.12 -6.50
CA LYS A 97 -1.92 -13.12 -7.48
C LYS A 97 -0.97 -12.06 -6.90
N MET A 98 -0.72 -12.04 -5.59
CA MET A 98 0.13 -11.04 -4.92
C MET A 98 1.54 -11.57 -4.55
N LEU A 99 1.89 -12.75 -5.09
CA LEU A 99 3.13 -13.50 -4.83
C LEU A 99 4.05 -13.59 -6.07
N ILE A 100 3.84 -12.76 -7.09
CA ILE A 100 4.68 -12.69 -8.29
C ILE A 100 5.03 -11.24 -8.60
#